data_AF-A0A665TGA3-F1
#
_entry.id   AF-A0A665TGA3-F1
#
_cell.length_a   1.000
_cell.length_b   1.000
_cell.length_c   1.000
_cell.angle_alpha   90.00
_cell.angle_beta   90.00
_cell.angle_gamma   90.00
#
_symmetry.space_group_name_H-M   'P 1'
#
loop_
_entity.id
_entity.type
_entity.pdbx_description
1 polymer ?
#
loop_
_entity_poly.entity_id
_entity_poly.type
_entity_poly.pdbx_seq_one_letter_code
_entity_poly.pdbx_strand_id
1 'polypeptide(L)'
;MNLRSTKKHKRSNGTHEKKVTRQISHTHKNVEGFKKLFHRFLQVKGPSVEWIKIQRPPEDSIQPYDKIAARGLPDNVADCLNKLVVVKLNGGLGTSMGCKGPKSLISVRNENTFLDLTVQQIEHLNKTYNTDVPLVLMNSFNTDEDTKKILQKYTHHRVKIHTFNQSRYPRINKDSLLPVATSLHMTGQNAEAWYPPGHGDIYASFYNSHLLDKLIEQGKEYIFVSNIDNLGATVDLHILHHLVSQPNGKRCEFIMEVTDKTRADVKGGTLIQYEGKLRLLEIAQVPKAHVDEFKSVSKFKIFNTNNLWISLAAIKRLQEQNAMDMEIIVNPKTLDGGQNVIQLETAVGAAIKSFDNALGINVPRSRFLPVKTTSDLLLVMSNLYSLDAGCLTMSPKREFPTTPHVKLGSSFTKVQEYLTRFESIPDILELDHLTVSGDVTFGKNVSLKGTVIIIANHGDRIDIPAGSMLENKIVSGNLRILDH
;
A
#
# COMPACT_ATOMS: atom_id res chain seq x y z
N MET A 1 44.29 -30.38 20.84
CA MET A 1 43.19 -29.39 20.95
C MET A 1 43.18 -28.28 19.87
N ASN A 2 44.01 -28.32 18.80
CA ASN A 2 44.17 -27.17 17.89
C ASN A 2 43.60 -27.29 16.45
N LEU A 3 42.69 -28.23 16.17
CA LEU A 3 42.06 -28.39 14.84
C LEU A 3 40.60 -27.90 14.76
N ARG A 4 39.97 -27.50 15.87
CA ARG A 4 38.59 -26.97 15.90
C ARG A 4 38.50 -25.43 15.83
N SER A 5 39.58 -24.70 16.13
CA SER A 5 39.63 -23.22 16.09
C SER A 5 39.70 -22.68 14.65
N THR A 6 40.54 -23.27 13.80
CA THR A 6 40.77 -22.82 12.41
C THR A 6 39.58 -23.06 11.47
N LYS A 7 38.72 -24.06 11.74
CA LYS A 7 37.48 -24.29 10.97
C LYS A 7 36.35 -23.29 11.30
N LYS A 8 36.31 -22.71 12.51
CA LYS A 8 35.34 -21.66 12.86
C LYS A 8 35.70 -20.30 12.24
N HIS A 9 36.98 -19.91 12.23
CA HIS A 9 37.44 -18.67 11.57
C HIS A 9 37.37 -18.70 10.03
N LYS A 10 37.65 -19.84 9.38
CA LYS A 10 37.47 -19.95 7.92
C LYS A 10 35.99 -19.92 7.50
N ARG A 11 35.07 -20.46 8.31
CA ARG A 11 33.62 -20.38 8.04
C ARG A 11 33.05 -18.97 8.25
N SER A 12 33.51 -18.22 9.27
CA SER A 12 33.06 -16.84 9.51
C SER A 12 33.55 -15.86 8.44
N ASN A 13 34.81 -15.97 8.01
CA ASN A 13 35.38 -15.11 6.97
C ASN A 13 34.74 -15.38 5.60
N GLY A 14 34.50 -16.64 5.23
CA GLY A 14 33.82 -16.98 3.97
C GLY A 14 32.35 -16.51 3.90
N THR A 15 31.66 -16.38 5.03
CA THR A 15 30.32 -15.76 5.07
C THR A 15 30.36 -14.23 5.03
N HIS A 16 31.40 -13.61 5.57
CA HIS A 16 31.54 -12.15 5.58
C HIS A 16 31.96 -11.64 4.19
N GLU A 17 32.93 -12.31 3.56
CA GLU A 17 33.40 -12.00 2.22
C GLU A 17 32.31 -12.19 1.16
N LYS A 18 31.55 -13.30 1.21
CA LYS A 18 30.36 -13.50 0.35
C LYS A 18 29.26 -12.45 0.57
N LYS A 19 29.09 -11.95 1.80
CA LYS A 19 28.14 -10.87 2.10
C LYS A 19 28.61 -9.54 1.49
N VAL A 20 29.90 -9.22 1.63
CA VAL A 20 30.52 -8.00 1.06
C VAL A 20 30.45 -8.02 -0.47
N THR A 21 30.82 -9.12 -1.13
CA THR A 21 30.73 -9.24 -2.61
C THR A 21 29.29 -9.12 -3.11
N ARG A 22 28.32 -9.73 -2.42
CA ARG A 22 26.89 -9.58 -2.75
C ARG A 22 26.38 -8.15 -2.56
N GLN A 23 26.83 -7.47 -1.50
CA GLN A 23 26.45 -6.09 -1.21
C GLN A 23 27.01 -5.12 -2.25
N ILE A 24 28.25 -5.33 -2.72
CA ILE A 24 28.86 -4.55 -3.81
C ILE A 24 28.11 -4.78 -5.13
N SER A 25 27.81 -6.03 -5.48
CA SER A 25 27.05 -6.37 -6.68
C SER A 25 25.63 -5.77 -6.69
N HIS A 26 24.92 -5.83 -5.55
CA HIS A 26 23.59 -5.24 -5.41
C HIS A 26 23.63 -3.70 -5.49
N THR A 27 24.62 -3.07 -4.87
CA THR A 27 24.81 -1.62 -4.95
C THR A 27 25.08 -1.16 -6.38
N HIS A 28 25.90 -1.89 -7.14
CA HIS A 28 26.17 -1.59 -8.55
C HIS A 28 24.89 -1.64 -9.39
N LYS A 29 24.04 -2.67 -9.21
CA LYS A 29 22.74 -2.76 -9.89
C LYS A 29 21.82 -1.58 -9.56
N ASN A 30 21.79 -1.15 -8.29
CA ASN A 30 21.00 0.01 -7.87
C ASN A 30 21.50 1.30 -8.54
N VAL A 31 22.81 1.51 -8.61
CA VAL A 31 23.41 2.68 -9.27
C VAL A 31 23.10 2.67 -10.77
N GLU A 32 23.18 1.52 -11.45
CA GLU A 32 22.82 1.41 -12.86
C GLU A 32 21.32 1.66 -13.10
N GLY A 33 20.45 1.14 -12.24
CA GLY A 33 19.02 1.45 -12.28
C GLY A 33 18.73 2.94 -12.11
N PHE A 34 19.41 3.58 -11.16
CA PHE A 34 19.32 5.02 -10.94
C PHE A 34 19.80 5.83 -12.16
N LYS A 35 20.96 5.48 -12.75
CA LYS A 35 21.47 6.14 -13.97
C LYS A 35 20.48 6.04 -15.12
N LYS A 36 19.87 4.87 -15.35
CA LYS A 36 18.84 4.69 -16.37
C LYS A 36 17.63 5.59 -16.11
N LEU A 37 17.16 5.66 -14.87
CA LEU A 37 16.04 6.51 -14.48
C LEU A 37 16.37 8.00 -14.66
N PHE A 38 17.55 8.43 -14.22
CA PHE A 38 18.02 9.80 -14.36
C PHE A 38 18.21 10.21 -15.82
N HIS A 39 18.74 9.31 -16.66
CA HIS A 39 18.88 9.55 -18.09
C HIS A 39 17.51 9.73 -18.76
N ARG A 40 16.53 8.87 -18.46
CA ARG A 40 15.14 9.03 -18.94
C ARG A 40 14.54 10.36 -18.46
N PHE A 41 14.78 10.74 -17.20
CA PHE A 41 14.32 12.02 -16.66
C PHE A 41 14.86 13.22 -17.46
N LEU A 42 16.13 13.20 -17.87
CA LEU A 42 16.72 14.26 -18.70
C LEU A 42 16.23 14.24 -20.16
N GLN A 43 15.83 13.07 -20.67
CA GLN A 43 15.33 12.92 -22.05
C GLN A 43 13.87 13.35 -22.21
N VAL A 44 13.03 13.19 -21.17
CA VAL A 44 11.61 13.56 -21.23
C VAL A 44 11.47 15.08 -21.34
N LYS A 45 11.24 15.57 -22.56
CA LYS A 45 10.94 16.97 -22.86
C LYS A 45 9.45 17.09 -23.21
N GLY A 46 8.66 17.58 -22.26
CA GLY A 46 7.23 17.87 -22.46
C GLY A 46 6.27 17.01 -21.63
N PRO A 47 4.96 17.24 -21.76
CA PRO A 47 3.95 16.47 -21.03
C PRO A 47 3.97 15.00 -21.46
N SER A 48 3.86 14.09 -20.49
CA SER A 48 3.89 12.63 -20.73
C SER A 48 2.70 12.10 -21.55
N VAL A 49 1.66 12.93 -21.68
CA VAL A 49 0.39 12.61 -22.34
C VAL A 49 -0.12 13.84 -23.07
N GLU A 50 -0.49 13.67 -24.33
CA GLU A 50 -1.28 14.66 -25.06
C GLU A 50 -2.77 14.49 -24.72
N TRP A 51 -3.39 15.50 -24.10
CA TRP A 51 -4.77 15.40 -23.59
C TRP A 51 -5.80 14.99 -24.66
N ILE A 52 -5.63 15.49 -25.89
CA ILE A 52 -6.55 15.24 -27.02
C ILE A 52 -6.55 13.76 -27.46
N LYS A 53 -5.44 13.03 -27.21
CA LYS A 53 -5.33 11.60 -27.54
C LYS A 53 -5.91 10.69 -26.45
N ILE A 54 -6.31 11.22 -25.30
CA ILE A 54 -6.90 10.44 -24.21
C ILE A 54 -8.30 10.02 -24.61
N GLN A 55 -8.55 8.71 -24.54
CA GLN A 55 -9.84 8.11 -24.81
C GLN A 55 -10.37 7.41 -23.55
N ARG A 56 -11.68 7.28 -23.46
CA ARG A 56 -12.31 6.46 -22.42
C ARG A 56 -11.92 4.99 -22.65
N PRO A 57 -11.64 4.23 -21.59
CA PRO A 57 -11.46 2.78 -21.70
C PRO A 57 -12.66 2.14 -22.42
N PRO A 58 -12.45 1.22 -23.37
CA PRO A 58 -13.53 0.42 -23.95
C PRO A 58 -14.30 -0.34 -22.87
N GLU A 59 -15.61 -0.59 -23.07
CA GLU A 59 -16.45 -1.24 -22.06
C GLU A 59 -15.92 -2.62 -21.63
N ASP A 60 -15.35 -3.39 -22.56
CA ASP A 60 -14.79 -4.72 -22.27
C ASP A 60 -13.44 -4.68 -21.55
N SER A 61 -12.76 -3.53 -21.56
CA SER A 61 -11.45 -3.35 -20.93
C SER A 61 -11.53 -3.16 -19.41
N ILE A 62 -12.72 -2.80 -18.89
CA ILE A 62 -12.99 -2.67 -17.47
C ILE A 62 -14.27 -3.42 -17.11
N GLN A 63 -14.14 -4.60 -16.52
CA GLN A 63 -15.28 -5.46 -16.22
C GLN A 63 -15.85 -5.14 -14.82
N PRO A 64 -17.18 -5.04 -14.67
CA PRO A 64 -17.81 -4.99 -13.34
C PRO A 64 -17.54 -6.27 -12.55
N TYR A 65 -17.21 -6.16 -11.27
CA TYR A 65 -16.96 -7.31 -10.40
C TYR A 65 -18.14 -8.28 -10.36
N ASP A 66 -19.39 -7.81 -10.41
CA ASP A 66 -20.57 -8.68 -10.40
C ASP A 66 -20.60 -9.66 -11.59
N LYS A 67 -20.09 -9.25 -12.76
CA LYS A 67 -19.97 -10.15 -13.93
C LYS A 67 -18.91 -11.24 -13.71
N ILE A 68 -17.88 -10.93 -12.92
CA ILE A 68 -16.83 -11.88 -12.53
C ILE A 68 -17.37 -12.85 -11.49
N ALA A 69 -18.02 -12.32 -10.44
CA ALA A 69 -18.61 -13.10 -9.36
C ALA A 69 -19.74 -14.03 -9.86
N ALA A 70 -20.53 -13.60 -10.85
CA ALA A 70 -21.60 -14.41 -11.45
C ALA A 70 -21.13 -15.72 -12.11
N ARG A 71 -19.82 -15.85 -12.42
CA ARG A 71 -19.25 -17.11 -12.93
C ARG A 71 -19.07 -18.17 -11.84
N GLY A 72 -19.23 -17.79 -10.58
CA GLY A 72 -19.01 -18.67 -9.45
C GLY A 72 -17.54 -18.91 -9.14
N LEU A 73 -17.34 -19.72 -8.10
CA LEU A 73 -16.04 -20.17 -7.64
C LEU A 73 -15.48 -21.25 -8.58
N PRO A 74 -14.16 -21.42 -8.65
CA PRO A 74 -13.55 -22.48 -9.43
C PRO A 74 -13.87 -23.84 -8.80
N ASP A 75 -14.03 -24.87 -9.64
CA ASP A 75 -14.29 -26.25 -9.18
C ASP A 75 -13.21 -26.75 -8.21
N ASN A 76 -11.95 -26.37 -8.47
CA ASN A 76 -10.82 -26.64 -7.57
C ASN A 76 -10.13 -25.33 -7.16
N VAL A 77 -10.60 -24.76 -6.05
CA VAL A 77 -10.02 -23.55 -5.41
C VAL A 77 -8.55 -23.76 -5.05
N ALA A 78 -8.18 -24.96 -4.58
CA ALA A 78 -6.83 -25.25 -4.12
C ALA A 78 -5.80 -25.14 -5.26
N ASP A 79 -6.13 -25.61 -6.46
CA ASP A 79 -5.25 -25.52 -7.63
C ASP A 79 -5.01 -24.07 -8.06
N CYS A 80 -6.07 -23.24 -8.07
CA CYS A 80 -5.96 -21.82 -8.36
C CYS A 80 -5.07 -21.11 -7.32
N LEU A 81 -5.29 -21.36 -6.04
CA LEU A 81 -4.52 -20.78 -4.93
C LEU A 81 -3.05 -21.23 -4.96
N ASN A 82 -2.77 -22.49 -5.29
CA ASN A 82 -1.42 -22.99 -5.38
C ASN A 82 -0.59 -22.31 -6.47
N LYS A 83 -1.22 -21.66 -7.46
CA LYS A 83 -0.56 -20.83 -8.48
C LYS A 83 -0.35 -19.37 -8.05
N LEU A 84 -0.91 -18.95 -6.93
CA LEU A 84 -0.87 -17.57 -6.44
C LEU A 84 0.26 -17.33 -5.43
N VAL A 85 0.78 -16.11 -5.44
CA VAL A 85 1.67 -15.53 -4.42
C VAL A 85 1.07 -14.21 -3.97
N VAL A 86 0.98 -13.96 -2.66
CA VAL A 86 0.53 -12.66 -2.14
C VAL A 86 1.74 -11.78 -1.86
N VAL A 87 1.77 -10.58 -2.43
CA VAL A 87 2.85 -9.60 -2.25
C VAL A 87 2.30 -8.35 -1.59
N LYS A 88 2.87 -7.96 -0.45
CA LYS A 88 2.49 -6.72 0.24
C LYS A 88 3.61 -5.69 0.16
N LEU A 89 3.24 -4.48 -0.25
CA LEU A 89 4.13 -3.31 -0.27
C LEU A 89 4.36 -2.83 1.17
N ASN A 90 5.58 -3.06 1.69
CA ASN A 90 5.97 -2.82 3.08
C ASN A 90 7.16 -1.83 3.20
N GLY A 91 7.35 -0.98 2.19
CA GLY A 91 8.42 0.02 2.18
C GLY A 91 8.14 1.27 3.02
N GLY A 92 6.88 1.50 3.38
CA GLY A 92 6.40 2.72 4.02
C GLY A 92 6.59 2.76 5.53
N LEU A 93 6.95 3.95 6.03
CA LEU A 93 7.04 4.24 7.47
C LEU A 93 5.71 4.77 8.01
N GLY A 94 5.49 4.58 9.30
CA GLY A 94 4.33 5.11 10.03
C GLY A 94 4.46 6.59 10.44
N THR A 95 5.37 7.36 9.82
CA THR A 95 5.72 8.72 10.26
C THR A 95 4.56 9.69 10.22
N SER A 96 3.65 9.57 9.25
CA SER A 96 2.42 10.38 9.17
C SER A 96 1.50 10.20 10.38
N MET A 97 1.66 9.09 11.11
CA MET A 97 0.90 8.76 12.32
C MET A 97 1.80 8.82 13.57
N GLY A 98 2.98 9.44 13.47
CA GLY A 98 3.91 9.60 14.59
C GLY A 98 4.74 8.35 14.96
N CYS A 99 4.68 7.27 14.17
CA CYS A 99 5.42 6.04 14.45
C CYS A 99 6.77 6.03 13.71
N LYS A 100 7.86 5.65 14.40
CA LYS A 100 9.22 5.60 13.82
C LYS A 100 9.48 4.35 12.97
N GLY A 101 8.72 3.28 13.17
CA GLY A 101 8.92 1.99 12.50
C GLY A 101 8.10 1.80 11.20
N PRO A 102 8.16 0.58 10.62
CA PRO A 102 7.33 0.20 9.49
C PRO A 102 5.85 0.40 9.81
N LYS A 103 5.10 0.94 8.86
CA LYS A 103 3.65 1.17 9.03
C LYS A 103 2.89 -0.12 9.31
N SER A 104 3.37 -1.24 8.79
CA SER A 104 2.79 -2.57 8.99
C SER A 104 2.77 -3.03 10.44
N LEU A 105 3.58 -2.44 11.32
CA LEU A 105 3.66 -2.77 12.75
C LEU A 105 2.77 -1.89 13.63
N ILE A 106 2.03 -0.95 13.04
CA ILE A 106 1.02 -0.19 13.78
C ILE A 106 -0.12 -1.14 14.14
N SER A 107 -0.51 -1.14 15.41
CA SER A 107 -1.67 -1.89 15.89
C SER A 107 -2.96 -1.28 15.34
N VAL A 108 -3.80 -2.14 14.78
CA VAL A 108 -5.03 -1.78 14.09
C VAL A 108 -6.24 -2.21 14.88
N ARG A 109 -6.27 -3.45 15.40
CA ARG A 109 -7.45 -3.98 16.09
C ARG A 109 -7.10 -5.12 17.03
N ASN A 110 -7.58 -5.04 18.28
CA ASN A 110 -7.32 -6.05 19.33
C ASN A 110 -5.82 -6.38 19.41
N GLU A 111 -4.98 -5.35 19.47
CA GLU A 111 -3.51 -5.43 19.48
C GLU A 111 -2.88 -5.96 18.17
N ASN A 112 -3.65 -6.55 17.25
CA ASN A 112 -3.14 -7.03 15.97
C ASN A 112 -2.69 -5.88 15.07
N THR A 113 -1.50 -6.02 14.50
CA THR A 113 -0.94 -5.12 13.50
C THR A 113 -1.46 -5.42 12.09
N PHE A 114 -1.22 -4.54 11.12
CA PHE A 114 -1.54 -4.85 9.70
C PHE A 114 -0.89 -6.16 9.22
N LEU A 115 0.34 -6.41 9.66
CA LEU A 115 1.06 -7.63 9.33
C LEU A 115 0.42 -8.86 9.98
N ASP A 116 0.01 -8.77 11.25
CA ASP A 116 -0.72 -9.85 11.93
C ASP A 116 -2.00 -10.21 11.19
N LEU A 117 -2.80 -9.20 10.82
CA LEU A 117 -4.05 -9.40 10.08
C LEU A 117 -3.80 -10.08 8.73
N THR A 118 -2.79 -9.63 7.98
CA THR A 118 -2.45 -10.25 6.68
C THR A 118 -1.99 -11.71 6.86
N VAL A 119 -1.19 -11.99 7.89
CA VAL A 119 -0.73 -13.35 8.18
C VAL A 119 -1.91 -14.24 8.58
N GLN A 120 -2.83 -13.76 9.41
CA GLN A 120 -4.05 -14.48 9.80
C GLN A 120 -4.92 -14.81 8.57
N GLN A 121 -5.09 -13.86 7.64
CA GLN A 121 -5.86 -14.07 6.40
C GLN A 121 -5.30 -15.23 5.57
N ILE A 122 -3.98 -15.21 5.32
CA ILE A 122 -3.32 -16.22 4.47
C ILE A 122 -3.21 -17.55 5.19
N GLU A 123 -2.95 -17.53 6.50
CA GLU A 123 -2.92 -18.74 7.32
C GLU A 123 -4.29 -19.43 7.33
N HIS A 124 -5.37 -18.66 7.53
CA HIS A 124 -6.73 -19.19 7.47
C HIS A 124 -7.03 -19.78 6.09
N LEU A 125 -6.70 -19.06 5.02
CA LEU A 125 -6.85 -19.54 3.64
C LEU A 125 -6.10 -20.86 3.40
N ASN A 126 -4.85 -20.97 3.86
CA ASN A 126 -4.05 -22.19 3.74
C ASN A 126 -4.61 -23.36 4.57
N LYS A 127 -5.18 -23.09 5.75
CA LYS A 127 -5.82 -24.11 6.58
C LYS A 127 -7.12 -24.60 5.94
N THR A 128 -7.97 -23.69 5.49
CA THR A 128 -9.31 -23.97 4.94
C THR A 128 -9.24 -24.75 3.62
N TYR A 129 -8.37 -24.34 2.69
CA TYR A 129 -8.27 -24.99 1.37
C TYR A 129 -7.13 -26.01 1.27
N ASN A 130 -6.43 -26.28 2.38
CA ASN A 130 -5.26 -27.16 2.42
C ASN A 130 -4.16 -26.79 1.39
N THR A 131 -3.90 -25.48 1.23
CA THR A 131 -2.94 -24.93 0.26
C THR A 131 -1.67 -24.43 0.94
N ASP A 132 -0.73 -23.96 0.11
CA ASP A 132 0.50 -23.29 0.53
C ASP A 132 0.75 -22.01 -0.28
N VAL A 133 -0.06 -21.00 0.00
CA VAL A 133 0.08 -19.65 -0.55
C VAL A 133 1.16 -18.89 0.23
N PRO A 134 2.26 -18.47 -0.43
CA PRO A 134 3.31 -17.70 0.22
C PRO A 134 2.94 -16.21 0.32
N LEU A 135 3.39 -15.57 1.39
CA LEU A 135 3.37 -14.13 1.59
C LEU A 135 4.75 -13.55 1.31
N VAL A 136 4.84 -12.51 0.48
CA VAL A 136 6.08 -11.81 0.19
C VAL A 136 5.95 -10.35 0.63
N LEU A 137 6.90 -9.87 1.44
CA LEU A 137 6.97 -8.47 1.85
C LEU A 137 8.06 -7.75 1.06
N MET A 138 7.66 -6.72 0.31
CA MET A 138 8.59 -5.79 -0.34
C MET A 138 8.97 -4.70 0.66
N ASN A 139 10.12 -4.86 1.30
CA ASN A 139 10.61 -3.92 2.31
C ASN A 139 11.36 -2.75 1.66
N SER A 140 11.72 -1.74 2.47
CA SER A 140 12.74 -0.74 2.13
C SER A 140 13.90 -0.85 3.11
N PHE A 141 15.01 -0.18 2.83
CA PHE A 141 16.11 -0.05 3.80
C PHE A 141 15.68 0.61 5.13
N ASN A 142 14.54 1.31 5.16
CA ASN A 142 13.97 1.87 6.39
C ASN A 142 13.15 0.85 7.19
N THR A 143 12.68 -0.24 6.57
CA THR A 143 11.73 -1.18 7.21
C THR A 143 12.24 -2.61 7.31
N ASP A 144 13.28 -2.97 6.54
CA ASP A 144 13.71 -4.37 6.37
C ASP A 144 14.22 -5.01 7.67
N GLU A 145 15.07 -4.31 8.43
CA GLU A 145 15.62 -4.85 9.69
C GLU A 145 14.53 -5.07 10.74
N ASP A 146 13.68 -4.07 10.95
CA ASP A 146 12.61 -4.15 11.96
C ASP A 146 11.54 -5.16 11.58
N THR A 147 11.21 -5.27 10.28
CA THR A 147 10.32 -6.32 9.78
C THR A 147 10.93 -7.69 10.05
N LYS A 148 12.21 -7.93 9.72
CA LYS A 148 12.86 -9.23 9.92
C LYS A 148 12.94 -9.66 11.38
N LYS A 149 13.13 -8.71 12.32
CA LYS A 149 13.11 -9.01 13.76
C LYS A 149 11.76 -9.59 14.19
N ILE A 150 10.66 -9.04 13.71
CA ILE A 150 9.32 -9.46 14.14
C ILE A 150 8.83 -10.73 13.45
N LEU A 151 9.36 -11.07 12.26
CA LEU A 151 8.95 -12.27 11.51
C LEU A 151 9.15 -13.58 12.28
N GLN A 152 10.04 -13.60 13.28
CA GLN A 152 10.24 -14.77 14.14
C GLN A 152 8.93 -15.22 14.82
N LYS A 153 8.03 -14.27 15.13
CA LYS A 153 6.69 -14.52 15.69
C LYS A 153 5.87 -15.53 14.89
N TYR A 154 6.02 -15.55 13.56
CA TYR A 154 5.18 -16.33 12.65
C TYR A 154 5.80 -17.68 12.24
N THR A 155 6.88 -18.11 12.89
CA THR A 155 7.63 -19.31 12.50
C THR A 155 6.79 -20.60 12.58
N HIS A 156 5.79 -20.63 13.47
CA HIS A 156 4.89 -21.77 13.66
C HIS A 156 3.53 -21.60 12.96
N HIS A 157 3.33 -20.54 12.17
CA HIS A 157 2.10 -20.32 11.43
C HIS A 157 2.12 -21.03 10.08
N ARG A 158 0.94 -21.43 9.59
CA ARG A 158 0.79 -22.10 8.29
C ARG A 158 0.87 -21.12 7.12
N VAL A 159 1.96 -20.36 7.04
CA VAL A 159 2.26 -19.44 5.94
C VAL A 159 3.76 -19.33 5.73
N LYS A 160 4.21 -19.46 4.47
CA LYS A 160 5.60 -19.20 4.11
C LYS A 160 5.79 -17.72 3.84
N ILE A 161 6.52 -17.04 4.72
CA ILE A 161 6.81 -15.62 4.58
C ILE A 161 8.19 -15.41 3.95
N HIS A 162 8.25 -14.66 2.86
CA HIS A 162 9.46 -14.21 2.20
C HIS A 162 9.59 -12.69 2.29
N THR A 163 10.81 -12.20 2.24
CA THR A 163 11.10 -10.77 2.21
C THR A 163 12.14 -10.48 1.16
N PHE A 164 11.99 -9.38 0.45
CA PHE A 164 13.07 -8.80 -0.33
C PHE A 164 13.08 -7.29 -0.11
N ASN A 165 14.26 -6.68 -0.29
CA ASN A 165 14.41 -5.24 -0.14
C ASN A 165 14.39 -4.60 -1.52
N GLN A 166 13.65 -3.50 -1.64
CA GLN A 166 13.67 -2.69 -2.84
C GLN A 166 14.99 -1.92 -2.98
N SER A 167 15.22 -1.37 -4.17
CA SER A 167 16.39 -0.56 -4.48
C SER A 167 16.51 0.66 -3.56
N ARG A 168 17.72 1.20 -3.47
CA ARG A 168 18.03 2.42 -2.72
C ARG A 168 18.76 3.40 -3.61
N TYR A 169 18.14 4.55 -3.89
CA TYR A 169 18.69 5.58 -4.79
C TYR A 169 19.12 6.84 -4.03
N PRO A 170 20.14 7.56 -4.51
CA PRO A 170 20.56 8.81 -3.91
C PRO A 170 19.61 9.94 -4.32
N ARG A 171 19.19 10.76 -3.36
CA ARG A 171 18.47 12.02 -3.61
C ARG A 171 19.36 12.94 -4.44
N ILE A 172 18.72 13.79 -5.23
CA ILE A 172 19.41 14.70 -6.14
C ILE A 172 19.15 16.12 -5.65
N ASN A 173 20.19 16.95 -5.59
CA ASN A 173 20.01 18.37 -5.28
C ASN A 173 19.23 19.05 -6.41
N LYS A 174 18.22 19.85 -6.06
CA LYS A 174 17.31 20.45 -7.04
C LYS A 174 18.02 21.42 -8.00
N ASP A 175 19.02 22.16 -7.51
CA ASP A 175 19.66 23.24 -8.25
C ASP A 175 20.87 22.72 -9.04
N SER A 176 21.72 21.89 -8.43
CA SER A 176 22.91 21.34 -9.12
C SER A 176 22.62 20.09 -9.96
N LEU A 177 21.48 19.42 -9.74
CA LEU A 177 21.14 18.13 -10.33
C LEU A 177 22.18 17.02 -10.05
N LEU A 178 23.00 17.18 -9.01
CA LEU A 178 23.98 16.19 -8.57
C LEU A 178 23.45 15.36 -7.38
N PRO A 179 23.89 14.10 -7.24
CA PRO A 179 23.57 13.30 -6.05
C PRO A 179 24.00 13.98 -4.76
N VAL A 180 23.14 13.96 -3.75
CA VAL A 180 23.42 14.51 -2.41
C VAL A 180 24.33 13.56 -1.61
N ALA A 181 24.19 12.25 -1.83
CA ALA A 181 24.94 11.24 -1.09
C ALA A 181 26.43 11.28 -1.46
N THR A 182 27.29 11.47 -0.46
CA THR A 182 28.76 11.49 -0.62
C THR A 182 29.41 10.16 -0.25
N SER A 183 28.69 9.28 0.45
CA SER A 183 29.17 7.94 0.83
C SER A 183 28.04 6.90 0.81
N LEU A 184 28.40 5.62 0.79
CA LEU A 184 27.43 4.51 0.87
C LEU A 184 26.94 4.22 2.30
N HIS A 185 27.57 4.80 3.31
CA HIS A 185 27.28 4.56 4.72
C HIS A 185 25.97 5.24 5.16
N MET A 186 25.12 4.51 5.86
CA MET A 186 23.78 4.99 6.27
C MET A 186 23.73 5.45 7.72
N THR A 187 24.66 6.31 8.10
CA THR A 187 24.75 6.84 9.47
C THR A 187 24.72 8.37 9.47
N GLY A 188 24.07 8.95 10.48
CA GLY A 188 23.95 10.40 10.63
C GLY A 188 23.23 11.06 9.45
N GLN A 189 23.67 12.26 9.07
CA GLN A 189 23.05 13.07 8.01
C GLN A 189 22.99 12.36 6.65
N ASN A 190 23.89 11.41 6.37
CA ASN A 190 23.89 10.69 5.10
C ASN A 190 22.72 9.69 4.96
N ALA A 191 22.04 9.31 6.05
CA ALA A 191 20.86 8.46 5.97
C ALA A 191 19.70 9.15 5.21
N GLU A 192 19.57 10.47 5.37
CA GLU A 192 18.60 11.28 4.65
C GLU A 192 18.99 11.56 3.20
N ALA A 193 20.21 11.24 2.77
CA ALA A 193 20.60 11.40 1.38
C ALA A 193 20.02 10.31 0.46
N TRP A 194 19.38 9.27 1.02
CA TRP A 194 18.84 8.13 0.27
C TRP A 194 17.30 8.08 0.30
N TYR A 195 16.71 7.41 -0.69
CA TYR A 195 15.28 7.15 -0.73
C TYR A 195 14.96 5.83 -1.48
N PRO A 196 13.85 5.16 -1.14
CA PRO A 196 13.31 4.08 -1.95
C PRO A 196 12.62 4.67 -3.21
N PRO A 197 12.87 4.14 -4.41
CA PRO A 197 12.41 4.74 -5.68
C PRO A 197 10.92 4.46 -6.01
N GLY A 198 10.07 4.47 -4.99
CA GLY A 198 8.64 4.18 -5.12
C GLY A 198 8.34 2.70 -5.38
N HIS A 199 7.06 2.36 -5.39
CA HIS A 199 6.61 0.97 -5.53
C HIS A 199 6.81 0.38 -6.94
N GLY A 200 7.08 1.19 -7.97
CA GLY A 200 7.39 0.69 -9.33
C GLY A 200 8.69 -0.11 -9.41
N ASP A 201 9.60 0.05 -8.45
CA ASP A 201 10.83 -0.73 -8.36
C ASP A 201 10.61 -2.22 -8.03
N ILE A 202 9.36 -2.62 -7.71
CA ILE A 202 9.00 -4.01 -7.45
C ILE A 202 9.52 -4.95 -8.54
N TYR A 203 9.41 -4.58 -9.82
CA TYR A 203 9.78 -5.45 -10.93
C TYR A 203 11.29 -5.74 -10.96
N ALA A 204 12.11 -4.70 -10.84
CA ALA A 204 13.56 -4.83 -10.84
C ALA A 204 14.07 -5.50 -9.56
N SER A 205 13.58 -5.10 -8.39
CA SER A 205 14.02 -5.65 -7.10
C SER A 205 13.55 -7.09 -6.89
N PHE A 206 12.35 -7.44 -7.32
CA PHE A 206 11.84 -8.81 -7.25
C PHE A 206 12.63 -9.76 -8.16
N TYR A 207 12.92 -9.34 -9.40
CA TYR A 207 13.83 -10.07 -10.30
C TYR A 207 15.23 -10.23 -9.69
N ASN A 208 15.83 -9.14 -9.21
CA ASN A 208 17.17 -9.16 -8.62
C ASN A 208 17.27 -9.93 -7.30
N SER A 209 16.16 -10.17 -6.62
CA SER A 209 16.11 -10.98 -5.39
C SER A 209 16.24 -12.50 -5.65
N HIS A 210 16.12 -12.94 -6.91
CA HIS A 210 15.98 -14.33 -7.33
C HIS A 210 14.74 -15.05 -6.77
N LEU A 211 13.85 -14.32 -6.09
CA LEU A 211 12.59 -14.87 -5.60
C LEU A 211 11.60 -15.10 -6.73
N LEU A 212 11.62 -14.26 -7.77
CA LEU A 212 10.83 -14.42 -8.99
C LEU A 212 11.04 -15.81 -9.62
N ASP A 213 12.30 -16.16 -9.92
CA ASP A 213 12.64 -17.45 -10.53
C ASP A 213 12.25 -18.61 -9.61
N LYS A 214 12.57 -18.52 -8.32
CA LYS A 214 12.22 -19.54 -7.33
C LYS A 214 10.72 -19.80 -7.26
N LEU A 215 9.89 -18.76 -7.33
CA LEU A 215 8.43 -18.90 -7.28
C LEU A 215 7.89 -19.50 -8.59
N ILE A 216 8.44 -19.11 -9.73
CA ILE A 216 8.09 -19.73 -11.02
C ILE A 216 8.45 -21.22 -11.02
N GLU A 217 9.63 -21.59 -10.52
CA GLU A 217 10.06 -22.99 -10.37
C GLU A 217 9.17 -23.80 -9.42
N GLN A 218 8.53 -23.14 -8.45
CA GLN A 218 7.52 -23.75 -7.57
C GLN A 218 6.14 -23.90 -8.22
N GLY A 219 5.99 -23.55 -9.49
CA GLY A 219 4.72 -23.61 -10.21
C GLY A 219 3.78 -22.43 -9.93
N LYS A 220 4.29 -21.34 -9.35
CA LYS A 220 3.51 -20.11 -9.18
C LYS A 220 3.40 -19.37 -10.51
N GLU A 221 2.22 -18.86 -10.83
CA GLU A 221 1.94 -18.18 -12.10
C GLU A 221 1.63 -16.68 -11.92
N TYR A 222 1.04 -16.30 -10.78
CA TYR A 222 0.54 -14.95 -10.55
C TYR A 222 0.95 -14.39 -9.18
N ILE A 223 1.16 -13.08 -9.12
CA ILE A 223 1.28 -12.33 -7.87
C ILE A 223 0.05 -11.45 -7.67
N PHE A 224 -0.44 -11.37 -6.43
CA PHE A 224 -1.40 -10.36 -5.98
C PHE A 224 -0.67 -9.30 -5.16
N VAL A 225 -0.47 -8.12 -5.74
CA VAL A 225 0.21 -6.98 -5.12
C VAL A 225 -0.81 -6.05 -4.49
N SER A 226 -0.61 -5.68 -3.22
CA SER A 226 -1.40 -4.64 -2.56
C SER A 226 -0.62 -3.93 -1.46
N ASN A 227 -1.11 -2.77 -1.03
CA ASN A 227 -0.52 -2.07 0.12
C ASN A 227 -0.82 -2.85 1.42
N ILE A 228 0.17 -2.92 2.33
CA ILE A 228 -0.04 -3.55 3.64
C ILE A 228 -1.06 -2.78 4.50
N ASP A 229 -1.22 -1.48 4.25
CA ASP A 229 -2.18 -0.63 4.95
C ASP A 229 -3.58 -0.59 4.30
N ASN A 230 -3.83 -1.37 3.24
CA ASN A 230 -5.17 -1.60 2.70
C ASN A 230 -5.74 -2.90 3.28
N LEU A 231 -6.63 -2.78 4.26
CA LEU A 231 -7.24 -3.91 4.95
C LEU A 231 -8.32 -4.62 4.11
N GLY A 232 -8.85 -3.95 3.08
CA GLY A 232 -9.80 -4.53 2.14
C GLY A 232 -9.14 -5.42 1.07
N ALA A 233 -7.81 -5.35 0.93
CA ALA A 233 -7.06 -6.11 -0.08
C ALA A 233 -6.84 -7.57 0.32
N THR A 234 -7.92 -8.33 0.41
CA THR A 234 -7.92 -9.78 0.64
C THR A 234 -7.78 -10.54 -0.68
N VAL A 235 -7.38 -11.81 -0.64
CA VAL A 235 -7.35 -12.67 -1.84
C VAL A 235 -8.79 -12.95 -2.29
N ASP A 236 -9.14 -12.48 -3.49
CA ASP A 236 -10.46 -12.70 -4.08
C ASP A 236 -10.45 -13.94 -4.98
N LEU A 237 -11.26 -14.94 -4.64
CA LEU A 237 -11.32 -16.20 -5.37
C LEU A 237 -11.99 -16.06 -6.75
N HIS A 238 -12.91 -15.11 -6.94
CA HIS A 238 -13.57 -14.89 -8.21
C HIS A 238 -12.62 -14.21 -9.21
N ILE A 239 -11.87 -13.20 -8.75
CA ILE A 239 -10.85 -12.56 -9.58
C ILE A 239 -9.74 -13.57 -9.93
N LEU A 240 -9.29 -14.36 -8.95
CA LEU A 240 -8.32 -15.41 -9.20
C LEU A 240 -8.83 -16.46 -10.20
N HIS A 241 -10.10 -16.87 -10.08
CA HIS A 241 -10.72 -17.79 -11.02
C HIS A 241 -10.76 -17.21 -12.42
N HIS A 242 -11.14 -15.94 -12.58
CA HIS A 242 -11.12 -15.25 -13.87
C HIS A 242 -9.72 -15.23 -14.49
N LEU A 243 -8.70 -14.98 -13.66
CA LEU A 243 -7.30 -14.93 -14.07
C LEU A 243 -6.73 -16.31 -14.44
N VAL A 244 -7.20 -17.39 -13.83
CA VAL A 244 -6.70 -18.75 -14.13
C VAL A 244 -7.48 -19.43 -15.26
N SER A 245 -8.80 -19.23 -15.32
CA SER A 245 -9.70 -19.90 -16.29
C SER A 245 -9.53 -19.42 -17.73
N GLN A 246 -9.04 -18.19 -17.95
CA GLN A 246 -8.75 -17.60 -19.27
C GLN A 246 -9.84 -17.89 -20.34
N PRO A 247 -11.11 -17.50 -20.11
CA PRO A 247 -12.26 -18.02 -20.84
C PRO A 247 -12.28 -17.74 -22.34
N ASN A 248 -11.51 -16.76 -22.81
CA ASN A 248 -11.43 -16.40 -24.23
C ASN A 248 -10.12 -16.91 -24.89
N GLY A 249 -9.39 -17.81 -24.23
CA GLY A 249 -8.09 -18.33 -24.69
C GLY A 249 -6.95 -17.30 -24.69
N LYS A 250 -7.21 -16.06 -24.27
CA LYS A 250 -6.19 -14.99 -24.18
C LYS A 250 -5.76 -14.79 -22.74
N ARG A 251 -4.51 -15.11 -22.46
CA ARG A 251 -3.90 -14.94 -21.13
C ARG A 251 -3.85 -13.45 -20.75
N CYS A 252 -4.62 -13.06 -19.73
CA CYS A 252 -4.46 -11.76 -19.07
C CYS A 252 -3.17 -11.75 -18.25
N GLU A 253 -2.28 -10.79 -18.52
CA GLU A 253 -1.01 -10.68 -17.83
C GLU A 253 -1.03 -9.69 -16.66
N PHE A 254 -1.99 -8.75 -16.65
CA PHE A 254 -2.08 -7.69 -15.67
C PHE A 254 -3.53 -7.29 -15.43
N ILE A 255 -4.01 -7.43 -14.19
CA ILE A 255 -5.29 -6.90 -13.74
C ILE A 255 -5.04 -5.77 -12.74
N MET A 256 -5.71 -4.64 -12.94
CA MET A 256 -5.81 -3.57 -11.96
C MET A 256 -7.23 -3.50 -11.41
N GLU A 257 -7.39 -3.70 -10.10
CA GLU A 257 -8.66 -3.41 -9.46
C GLU A 257 -8.84 -1.89 -9.39
N VAL A 258 -9.97 -1.41 -9.90
CA VAL A 258 -10.42 -0.03 -9.82
C VAL A 258 -11.71 0.02 -9.00
N THR A 259 -12.02 1.15 -8.39
CA THR A 259 -13.31 1.34 -7.70
C THR A 259 -13.86 2.71 -8.07
N ASP A 260 -15.17 2.89 -7.89
CA ASP A 260 -15.82 4.17 -8.17
C ASP A 260 -15.24 5.31 -7.31
N LYS A 261 -15.01 6.47 -7.94
CA LYS A 261 -14.49 7.68 -7.30
C LYS A 261 -15.55 8.31 -6.41
N THR A 262 -15.16 8.61 -5.17
CA THR A 262 -15.92 9.53 -4.32
C THR A 262 -15.28 10.91 -4.29
N ARG A 263 -15.91 11.88 -3.63
CA ARG A 263 -15.37 13.25 -3.49
C ARG A 263 -13.98 13.28 -2.82
N ALA A 264 -13.66 12.26 -2.00
CA ALA A 264 -12.34 12.13 -1.37
C ALA A 264 -11.25 11.62 -2.34
N ASP A 265 -11.63 10.97 -3.44
CA ASP A 265 -10.71 10.23 -4.32
C ASP A 265 -10.40 10.97 -5.63
N VAL A 266 -10.85 12.22 -5.77
CA VAL A 266 -10.73 13.01 -7.03
C VAL A 266 -9.30 13.25 -7.50
N LYS A 267 -8.31 13.07 -6.61
CA LYS A 267 -6.88 13.18 -6.92
C LYS A 267 -6.24 11.86 -7.36
N GLY A 268 -6.93 10.73 -7.18
CA GLY A 268 -6.41 9.41 -7.50
C GLY A 268 -6.31 9.17 -9.01
N GLY A 269 -5.24 8.47 -9.41
CA GLY A 269 -5.02 8.03 -10.79
C GLY A 269 -6.18 7.18 -11.33
N THR A 270 -6.44 7.29 -12.63
CA THR A 270 -7.54 6.58 -13.32
C THR A 270 -6.98 5.78 -14.50
N LEU A 271 -7.67 4.71 -14.88
CA LEU A 271 -7.41 4.03 -16.14
C LEU A 271 -8.00 4.82 -17.31
N ILE A 272 -7.21 4.93 -18.38
CA ILE A 272 -7.59 5.53 -19.67
C ILE A 272 -7.15 4.61 -20.81
N GLN A 273 -7.69 4.85 -22.00
CA GLN A 273 -7.15 4.31 -23.23
C GLN A 273 -6.24 5.37 -23.87
N TYR A 274 -5.00 4.97 -24.20
CA TYR A 274 -4.03 5.83 -24.87
C TYR A 274 -3.19 4.99 -25.85
N GLU A 275 -3.11 5.41 -27.11
CA GLU A 275 -2.33 4.71 -28.16
C GLU A 275 -2.65 3.20 -28.27
N GLY A 276 -3.94 2.85 -28.15
CA GLY A 276 -4.39 1.47 -28.31
C GLY A 276 -4.18 0.57 -27.08
N LYS A 277 -3.62 1.08 -25.98
CA LYS A 277 -3.45 0.32 -24.72
C LYS A 277 -4.08 1.00 -23.52
N LEU A 278 -4.39 0.21 -22.50
CA LEU A 278 -4.76 0.72 -21.18
C LEU A 278 -3.53 1.35 -20.52
N ARG A 279 -3.72 2.54 -19.94
CA ARG A 279 -2.67 3.30 -19.25
C ARG A 279 -3.23 3.92 -17.97
N LEU A 280 -2.42 3.93 -16.92
CA LEU A 280 -2.73 4.65 -15.69
C LEU A 280 -2.36 6.13 -15.87
N LEU A 281 -3.36 7.01 -15.81
CA LEU A 281 -3.19 8.46 -15.84
C LEU A 281 -3.19 9.01 -14.41
N GLU A 282 -2.07 9.59 -14.01
CA GLU A 282 -1.91 10.28 -12.73
C GLU A 282 -2.06 11.80 -12.88
N ILE A 283 -2.49 12.48 -11.81
CA ILE A 283 -2.69 13.94 -11.83
C ILE A 283 -1.42 14.72 -12.24
N ALA A 284 -0.23 14.20 -11.89
CA ALA A 284 1.06 14.82 -12.25
C ALA A 284 1.33 14.83 -13.77
N GLN A 285 0.67 13.95 -14.53
CA GLN A 285 0.80 13.84 -15.98
C GLN A 285 -0.22 14.73 -16.71
N VAL A 286 -1.22 15.24 -16.00
CA VAL A 286 -2.30 16.06 -16.57
C VAL A 286 -1.82 17.49 -16.78
N PRO A 287 -1.95 18.06 -18.00
CA PRO A 287 -1.66 19.47 -18.24
C PRO A 287 -2.48 20.36 -17.32
N LYS A 288 -1.89 21.45 -16.81
CA LYS A 288 -2.53 22.35 -15.82
C LYS A 288 -3.93 22.83 -16.25
N ALA A 289 -4.15 23.07 -17.54
CA ALA A 289 -5.43 23.51 -18.09
C ALA A 289 -6.58 22.49 -17.97
N HIS A 290 -6.27 21.20 -17.80
CA HIS A 290 -7.25 20.11 -17.76
C HIS A 290 -7.36 19.42 -16.39
N VAL A 291 -6.71 19.97 -15.36
CA VAL A 291 -6.71 19.38 -14.01
C VAL A 291 -8.12 19.28 -13.41
N ASP A 292 -8.98 20.28 -13.63
CA ASP A 292 -10.35 20.25 -13.11
C ASP A 292 -11.24 19.27 -13.90
N GLU A 293 -10.94 19.08 -15.18
CA GLU A 293 -11.55 18.05 -16.01
C GLU A 293 -11.20 16.64 -15.51
N PHE A 294 -9.94 16.41 -15.14
CA PHE A 294 -9.46 15.16 -14.56
C PHE A 294 -10.10 14.84 -13.20
N LYS A 295 -10.29 15.86 -12.35
CA LYS A 295 -10.95 15.73 -11.05
C LYS A 295 -12.46 15.48 -11.16
N SER A 296 -13.04 15.70 -12.34
CA SER A 296 -14.47 15.52 -12.55
C SER A 296 -14.86 14.04 -12.52
N VAL A 297 -15.66 13.68 -11.50
CA VAL A 297 -16.22 12.33 -11.33
C VAL A 297 -17.20 11.94 -12.45
N SER A 298 -17.72 12.92 -13.21
CA SER A 298 -18.60 12.62 -14.35
C SER A 298 -17.82 12.13 -15.58
N LYS A 299 -16.56 12.57 -15.74
CA LYS A 299 -15.68 12.18 -16.85
C LYS A 299 -14.86 10.94 -16.50
N PHE A 300 -14.22 10.95 -15.33
CA PHE A 300 -13.45 9.83 -14.82
C PHE A 300 -14.18 9.29 -13.59
N LYS A 301 -14.88 8.17 -13.78
CA LYS A 301 -15.76 7.59 -12.75
C LYS A 301 -15.04 6.68 -11.76
N ILE A 302 -13.87 6.19 -12.13
CA ILE A 302 -13.12 5.15 -11.41
C ILE A 302 -11.73 5.66 -11.01
N PHE A 303 -11.11 5.02 -10.04
CA PHE A 303 -9.70 5.22 -9.71
C PHE A 303 -9.01 3.91 -9.31
N ASN A 304 -7.68 3.92 -9.41
CA ASN A 304 -6.83 2.79 -9.07
C ASN A 304 -6.80 2.54 -7.55
N THR A 305 -7.10 1.31 -7.14
CA THR A 305 -7.02 0.87 -5.73
C THR A 305 -5.59 0.47 -5.30
N ASN A 306 -4.70 0.29 -6.27
CA ASN A 306 -3.38 -0.31 -6.14
C ASN A 306 -3.40 -1.78 -5.67
N ASN A 307 -4.53 -2.48 -5.85
CA ASN A 307 -4.64 -3.94 -5.79
C ASN A 307 -4.44 -4.48 -7.22
N LEU A 308 -3.36 -5.22 -7.44
CA LEU A 308 -2.90 -5.61 -8.78
C LEU A 308 -2.65 -7.11 -8.85
N TRP A 309 -3.02 -7.74 -9.96
CA TRP A 309 -2.75 -9.14 -10.21
C TRP A 309 -1.87 -9.25 -11.44
N ILE A 310 -0.68 -9.83 -11.31
CA ILE A 310 0.34 -9.75 -12.36
C ILE A 310 0.95 -11.12 -12.62
N SER A 311 1.10 -11.47 -13.90
CA SER A 311 1.74 -12.70 -14.35
C SER A 311 3.24 -12.67 -14.07
N LEU A 312 3.75 -13.68 -13.34
CA LEU A 312 5.18 -13.84 -13.04
C LEU A 312 6.00 -14.01 -14.33
N ALA A 313 5.49 -14.78 -15.29
CA ALA A 313 6.15 -15.00 -16.58
C ALA A 313 6.28 -13.70 -17.39
N ALA A 314 5.25 -12.86 -17.37
CA ALA A 314 5.26 -11.57 -18.06
C ALA A 314 6.24 -10.59 -17.39
N ILE A 315 6.29 -10.55 -16.06
CA ILE A 315 7.30 -9.76 -15.32
C ILE A 315 8.71 -10.17 -15.77
N LYS A 316 9.00 -11.48 -15.79
CA LYS A 316 10.32 -11.99 -16.19
C LYS A 316 10.66 -11.56 -17.62
N ARG A 317 9.77 -11.82 -18.58
CA ARG A 317 9.94 -11.46 -19.99
C ARG A 317 10.22 -9.96 -20.17
N LEU A 318 9.37 -9.10 -19.60
CA LEU A 318 9.49 -7.65 -19.77
C LEU A 318 10.73 -7.09 -19.06
N GLN A 319 11.13 -7.66 -17.93
CA GLN A 319 12.32 -7.23 -17.20
C GLN A 319 13.61 -7.62 -17.92
N GLU A 320 13.69 -8.84 -18.47
CA GLU A 320 14.85 -9.32 -19.26
C GLU A 320 15.03 -8.51 -20.56
N GLN A 321 13.91 -8.16 -21.21
CA GLN A 321 13.89 -7.35 -22.42
C GLN A 321 14.08 -5.84 -22.15
N ASN A 322 14.11 -5.41 -20.88
CA ASN A 322 14.06 -4.00 -20.49
C ASN A 322 12.87 -3.23 -21.13
N ALA A 323 11.74 -3.91 -21.35
CA ALA A 323 10.54 -3.37 -22.01
C ALA A 323 9.52 -2.77 -21.03
N MET A 324 9.80 -2.82 -19.72
CA MET A 324 8.99 -2.15 -18.70
C MET A 324 9.12 -0.64 -18.81
N ASP A 325 8.03 0.03 -19.20
CA ASP A 325 7.95 1.48 -19.31
C ASP A 325 6.95 2.02 -18.29
N MET A 326 7.44 2.92 -17.43
CA MET A 326 6.67 3.58 -16.38
C MET A 326 7.01 5.06 -16.39
N GLU A 327 6.01 5.92 -16.17
CA GLU A 327 6.22 7.35 -16.04
C GLU A 327 7.06 7.67 -14.80
N ILE A 328 7.94 8.66 -14.95
CA ILE A 328 8.78 9.16 -13.87
C ILE A 328 7.96 10.13 -13.03
N ILE A 329 7.91 9.87 -11.74
CA ILE A 329 7.33 10.75 -10.74
C ILE A 329 8.47 11.55 -10.12
N VAL A 330 8.42 12.87 -10.28
CA VAL A 330 9.39 13.79 -9.66
C VAL A 330 8.78 14.33 -8.38
N ASN A 331 9.33 13.92 -7.24
CA ASN A 331 8.84 14.32 -5.93
C ASN A 331 9.82 15.33 -5.28
N PRO A 332 9.51 16.63 -5.31
CA PRO A 332 10.33 17.64 -4.65
C PRO A 332 10.16 17.56 -3.13
N LYS A 333 11.27 17.62 -2.39
CA LYS A 333 11.30 17.67 -0.92
C LYS A 333 12.31 18.68 -0.42
N THR A 334 12.17 19.08 0.83
CA THR A 334 13.15 19.89 1.56
C THR A 334 13.64 19.07 2.74
N LEU A 335 14.96 18.92 2.87
CA LEU A 335 15.59 18.22 4.00
C LEU A 335 15.62 19.12 5.24
N ASP A 336 15.91 18.55 6.41
CA ASP A 336 15.90 19.25 7.71
C ASP A 336 16.96 20.36 7.83
N GLY A 337 17.85 20.50 6.84
CA GLY A 337 18.79 21.62 6.68
C GLY A 337 18.37 22.70 5.68
N GLY A 338 17.10 22.70 5.22
CA GLY A 338 16.59 23.65 4.22
C GLY A 338 17.03 23.36 2.78
N GLN A 339 17.80 22.29 2.56
CA GLN A 339 18.24 21.91 1.22
C GLN A 339 17.09 21.32 0.40
N ASN A 340 16.83 21.92 -0.76
CA ASN A 340 15.84 21.42 -1.71
C ASN A 340 16.40 20.26 -2.54
N VAL A 341 15.68 19.15 -2.55
CA VAL A 341 16.05 17.92 -3.24
C VAL A 341 14.90 17.40 -4.10
N ILE A 342 15.23 16.57 -5.08
CA ILE A 342 14.28 15.82 -5.89
C ILE A 342 14.49 14.32 -5.70
N GLN A 343 13.38 13.59 -5.69
CA GLN A 343 13.31 12.13 -5.68
C GLN A 343 12.66 11.69 -7.00
N LEU A 344 13.27 10.73 -7.68
CA LEU A 344 12.75 10.15 -8.92
C LEU A 344 12.19 8.78 -8.62
N GLU A 345 10.89 8.63 -8.75
CA GLU A 345 10.16 7.42 -8.41
C GLU A 345 9.35 6.92 -9.62
N THR A 346 8.85 5.69 -9.53
CA THR A 346 7.91 5.13 -10.51
C THR A 346 6.75 4.44 -9.81
N ALA A 347 5.62 4.34 -10.50
CA ALA A 347 4.42 3.70 -9.98
C ALA A 347 4.25 2.25 -10.50
N VAL A 348 3.87 1.31 -9.64
CA VAL A 348 3.70 -0.10 -10.03
C VAL A 348 2.57 -0.26 -11.05
N GLY A 349 1.47 0.47 -10.85
CA GLY A 349 0.33 0.48 -11.77
C GLY A 349 0.61 1.15 -13.11
N ALA A 350 1.64 2.01 -13.21
CA ALA A 350 2.01 2.65 -14.48
C ALA A 350 2.50 1.64 -15.53
N ALA A 351 3.05 0.52 -15.07
CA ALA A 351 3.56 -0.53 -15.96
C ALA A 351 2.46 -1.26 -16.73
N ILE A 352 1.17 -1.09 -16.40
CA ILE A 352 0.04 -1.79 -17.05
C ILE A 352 0.09 -1.70 -18.59
N LYS A 353 0.57 -0.58 -19.14
CA LYS A 353 0.70 -0.36 -20.59
C LYS A 353 1.75 -1.24 -21.27
N SER A 354 2.71 -1.79 -20.51
CA SER A 354 3.74 -2.70 -21.01
C SER A 354 3.29 -4.17 -21.07
N PHE A 355 2.15 -4.51 -20.44
CA PHE A 355 1.64 -5.87 -20.41
C PHE A 355 0.62 -6.14 -21.51
N ASP A 356 0.56 -7.39 -21.95
CA ASP A 356 -0.41 -7.81 -22.95
C ASP A 356 -1.73 -8.24 -22.29
N ASN A 357 -2.84 -7.98 -22.99
CA ASN A 357 -4.21 -8.27 -22.51
C ASN A 357 -4.49 -7.73 -21.09
N ALA A 358 -3.96 -6.55 -20.76
CA ALA A 358 -4.23 -5.91 -19.49
C ALA A 358 -5.73 -5.60 -19.32
N LEU A 359 -6.23 -5.71 -18.10
CA LEU A 359 -7.66 -5.57 -17.77
C LEU A 359 -7.87 -4.74 -16.50
N GLY A 360 -8.91 -3.93 -16.46
CA GLY A 360 -9.46 -3.35 -15.24
C GLY A 360 -10.62 -4.18 -14.68
N ILE A 361 -10.75 -4.27 -13.37
CA ILE A 361 -11.98 -4.80 -12.74
C ILE A 361 -12.53 -3.74 -11.78
N ASN A 362 -13.78 -3.30 -11.99
CA ASN A 362 -14.45 -2.39 -11.08
C ASN A 362 -14.98 -3.16 -9.87
N VAL A 363 -14.24 -3.12 -8.77
CA VAL A 363 -14.53 -3.83 -7.52
C VAL A 363 -15.33 -2.96 -6.55
N PRO A 364 -16.11 -3.57 -5.64
CA PRO A 364 -16.75 -2.82 -4.57
C PRO A 364 -15.72 -2.19 -3.64
N ARG A 365 -16.08 -1.05 -3.03
CA ARG A 365 -15.21 -0.31 -2.10
C ARG A 365 -14.80 -1.12 -0.86
N SER A 366 -15.49 -2.22 -0.54
CA SER A 366 -15.07 -3.16 0.50
C SER A 366 -13.65 -3.70 0.29
N ARG A 367 -13.15 -3.71 -0.95
CA ARG A 367 -11.76 -4.09 -1.29
C ARG A 367 -10.74 -2.94 -1.20
N PHE A 368 -11.21 -1.73 -0.93
CA PHE A 368 -10.40 -0.52 -0.81
C PHE A 368 -10.67 0.17 0.54
N LEU A 369 -10.01 -0.35 1.57
CA LEU A 369 -10.04 0.16 2.94
C LEU A 369 -8.62 0.54 3.40
N PRO A 370 -8.02 1.59 2.80
CA PRO A 370 -6.70 2.07 3.20
C PRO A 370 -6.78 2.82 4.54
N VAL A 371 -5.85 2.53 5.45
CA VAL A 371 -5.70 3.26 6.71
C VAL A 371 -4.50 4.20 6.59
N LYS A 372 -4.75 5.49 6.34
CA LYS A 372 -3.69 6.50 6.14
C LYS A 372 -3.51 7.41 7.35
N THR A 373 -4.56 7.61 8.11
CA THR A 373 -4.66 8.53 9.25
C THR A 373 -5.28 7.83 10.46
N THR A 374 -5.24 8.50 11.61
CA THR A 374 -5.94 8.04 12.82
C THR A 374 -7.46 8.14 12.70
N SER A 375 -7.98 8.98 11.78
CA SER A 375 -9.42 8.99 11.45
C SER A 375 -9.84 7.66 10.82
N ASP A 376 -8.99 7.10 9.96
CA ASP A 376 -9.23 5.78 9.37
C ASP A 376 -9.07 4.66 10.42
N LEU A 377 -8.14 4.81 11.37
CA LEU A 377 -8.01 3.87 12.49
C LEU A 377 -9.28 3.80 13.34
N LEU A 378 -9.88 4.96 13.66
CA LEU A 378 -11.12 5.00 14.43
C LEU A 378 -12.23 4.17 13.75
N LEU A 379 -12.36 4.30 12.43
CA LEU A 379 -13.33 3.54 11.65
C LEU A 379 -13.11 2.03 11.81
N VAL A 380 -11.89 1.55 11.55
CA VAL A 380 -11.59 0.10 11.53
C VAL A 380 -11.50 -0.53 12.92
N MET A 381 -11.23 0.27 13.95
CA MET A 381 -11.23 -0.16 15.36
C MET A 381 -12.64 -0.30 15.93
N SER A 382 -13.61 0.44 15.39
CA SER A 382 -14.96 0.50 15.93
C SER A 382 -15.81 -0.74 15.64
N ASN A 383 -17.00 -0.75 16.23
CA ASN A 383 -18.05 -1.74 15.95
C ASN A 383 -18.68 -1.63 14.55
N LEU A 384 -18.27 -0.63 13.74
CA LEU A 384 -18.65 -0.52 12.34
C LEU A 384 -18.13 -1.71 11.52
N TYR A 385 -16.99 -2.28 11.91
CA TYR A 385 -16.44 -3.48 11.29
C TYR A 385 -16.45 -4.64 12.27
N SER A 386 -16.59 -5.85 11.79
CA SER A 386 -16.27 -7.09 12.50
C SER A 386 -14.95 -7.66 11.99
N LEU A 387 -14.22 -8.36 12.86
CA LEU A 387 -12.95 -9.00 12.54
C LEU A 387 -13.13 -10.51 12.62
N ASP A 388 -12.91 -11.19 11.50
CA ASP A 388 -12.90 -12.65 11.43
C ASP A 388 -11.69 -13.13 10.62
N ALA A 389 -10.90 -14.04 11.19
CA ALA A 389 -9.69 -14.60 10.57
C ALA A 389 -8.74 -13.55 9.91
N GLY A 390 -8.60 -12.37 10.52
CA GLY A 390 -7.79 -11.27 9.98
C GLY A 390 -8.49 -10.40 8.92
N CYS A 391 -9.68 -10.77 8.46
CA CYS A 391 -10.51 -9.99 7.53
C CYS A 391 -11.43 -9.03 8.27
N LEU A 392 -11.49 -7.78 7.80
CA LEU A 392 -12.49 -6.82 8.26
C LEU A 392 -13.68 -6.79 7.32
N THR A 393 -14.87 -7.00 7.87
CA THR A 393 -16.14 -6.89 7.14
C THR A 393 -17.02 -5.86 7.82
N MET A 394 -17.69 -5.01 7.03
CA MET A 394 -18.63 -4.04 7.60
C MET A 394 -19.76 -4.79 8.31
N SER A 395 -20.14 -4.31 9.50
CA SER A 395 -21.15 -4.94 10.33
C SER A 395 -22.49 -5.04 9.58
N PRO A 396 -23.17 -6.20 9.59
CA PRO A 396 -24.49 -6.34 8.98
C PRO A 396 -25.57 -5.52 9.72
N LYS A 397 -25.27 -5.04 10.94
CA LYS A 397 -26.14 -4.13 11.68
C LYS A 397 -26.09 -2.68 11.18
N ARG A 398 -25.16 -2.36 10.28
CA ARG A 398 -25.07 -1.05 9.65
C ARG A 398 -26.19 -0.93 8.61
N GLU A 399 -27.08 0.03 8.79
CA GLU A 399 -28.23 0.23 7.90
C GLU A 399 -27.83 0.66 6.48
N PHE A 400 -26.78 1.48 6.36
CA PHE A 400 -26.30 2.01 5.08
C PHE A 400 -24.90 1.49 4.73
N PRO A 401 -24.66 0.98 3.51
CA PRO A 401 -23.36 0.44 3.10
C PRO A 401 -22.26 1.50 2.98
N THR A 402 -22.60 2.78 3.17
CA THR A 402 -21.67 3.90 3.15
C THR A 402 -20.86 3.96 4.44
N THR A 403 -19.55 4.15 4.30
CA THR A 403 -18.66 4.43 5.43
C THR A 403 -18.90 5.87 5.92
N PRO A 404 -19.01 6.10 7.24
CA PRO A 404 -19.13 7.45 7.78
C PRO A 404 -17.88 8.28 7.50
N HIS A 405 -18.08 9.59 7.38
CA HIS A 405 -16.99 10.54 7.19
C HIS A 405 -16.45 11.00 8.54
N VAL A 406 -15.24 10.55 8.89
CA VAL A 406 -14.55 10.91 10.14
C VAL A 406 -13.38 11.84 9.85
N LYS A 407 -13.30 12.95 10.58
CA LYS A 407 -12.18 13.89 10.55
C LYS A 407 -11.76 14.26 11.96
N LEU A 408 -10.62 13.70 12.40
CA LEU A 408 -9.98 14.05 13.66
C LEU A 408 -8.93 15.16 13.44
N GLY A 409 -8.90 16.13 14.35
CA GLY A 409 -8.00 17.28 14.30
C GLY A 409 -6.54 16.94 14.59
N SER A 410 -5.69 17.96 14.56
CA SER A 410 -4.24 17.83 14.73
C SER A 410 -3.82 17.10 16.01
N SER A 411 -4.56 17.29 17.11
CA SER A 411 -4.36 16.65 18.42
C SER A 411 -4.48 15.12 18.40
N PHE A 412 -4.99 14.53 17.31
CA PHE A 412 -5.16 13.09 17.13
C PHE A 412 -4.20 12.53 16.06
N THR A 413 -3.29 13.34 15.49
CA THR A 413 -2.46 12.90 14.35
C THR A 413 -1.55 11.74 14.72
N LYS A 414 -0.95 11.77 15.91
CA LYS A 414 -0.05 10.70 16.37
C LYS A 414 -0.85 9.59 17.04
N VAL A 415 -0.51 8.32 16.73
CA VAL A 415 -1.20 7.15 17.30
C VAL A 415 -1.21 7.18 18.82
N GLN A 416 -0.09 7.56 19.46
CA GLN A 416 0.00 7.63 20.91
C GLN A 416 -1.01 8.64 21.50
N GLU A 417 -1.08 9.85 20.94
CA GLU A 417 -2.03 10.89 21.36
C GLU A 417 -3.48 10.46 21.10
N TYR A 418 -3.74 9.88 19.93
CA TYR A 418 -5.03 9.30 19.57
C TYR A 418 -5.50 8.24 20.59
N LEU A 419 -4.65 7.27 20.93
CA LEU A 419 -5.00 6.21 21.89
C LEU A 419 -5.24 6.77 23.29
N THR A 420 -4.47 7.77 23.73
CA THR A 420 -4.68 8.39 25.05
C THR A 420 -5.96 9.22 25.14
N ARG A 421 -6.50 9.67 24.00
CA ARG A 421 -7.71 10.51 23.93
C ARG A 421 -9.01 9.73 23.85
N PHE A 422 -8.94 8.43 23.58
CA PHE A 422 -10.09 7.52 23.60
C PHE A 422 -9.88 6.47 24.67
N GLU A 423 -10.54 6.60 25.82
CA GLU A 423 -10.48 5.55 26.85
C GLU A 423 -11.04 4.21 26.35
N SER A 424 -12.03 4.28 25.46
CA SER A 424 -12.52 3.16 24.66
C SER A 424 -12.95 3.68 23.29
N ILE A 425 -12.93 2.81 22.28
CA ILE A 425 -13.44 3.18 20.96
C ILE A 425 -14.96 3.37 21.05
N PRO A 426 -15.51 4.52 20.62
CA PRO A 426 -16.94 4.79 20.69
C PRO A 426 -17.73 3.88 19.74
N ASP A 427 -19.00 3.70 20.08
CA ASP A 427 -20.00 3.18 19.15
C ASP A 427 -20.25 4.21 18.05
N ILE A 428 -20.01 3.82 16.80
CA ILE A 428 -20.24 4.66 15.62
C ILE A 428 -21.11 3.94 14.57
N LEU A 429 -21.87 2.92 14.98
CA LEU A 429 -22.63 2.07 14.06
C LEU A 429 -23.70 2.87 13.29
N GLU A 430 -24.26 3.91 13.91
CA GLU A 430 -25.27 4.82 13.35
C GLU A 430 -24.68 6.20 13.02
N LEU A 431 -23.34 6.34 12.95
CA LEU A 431 -22.68 7.59 12.60
C LEU A 431 -22.78 7.86 11.10
N ASP A 432 -22.91 9.13 10.70
CA ASP A 432 -22.77 9.58 9.31
C ASP A 432 -21.55 10.50 9.14
N HIS A 433 -21.37 11.44 10.06
CA HIS A 433 -20.32 12.43 10.00
C HIS A 433 -19.78 12.74 11.40
N LEU A 434 -18.46 12.66 11.56
CA LEU A 434 -17.75 13.08 12.77
C LEU A 434 -16.66 14.07 12.41
N THR A 435 -16.72 15.27 12.99
CA THR A 435 -15.59 16.21 12.96
C THR A 435 -15.20 16.56 14.39
N VAL A 436 -13.94 16.34 14.74
CA VAL A 436 -13.39 16.68 16.07
C VAL A 436 -12.21 17.62 15.89
N SER A 437 -12.23 18.79 16.52
CA SER A 437 -11.16 19.79 16.44
C SER A 437 -10.79 20.31 17.83
N GLY A 438 -9.51 20.56 18.05
CA GLY A 438 -8.97 21.08 19.31
C GLY A 438 -8.55 19.99 20.30
N ASP A 439 -8.42 20.37 21.58
CA ASP A 439 -8.05 19.46 22.68
C ASP A 439 -9.30 18.75 23.20
N VAL A 440 -9.59 17.56 22.66
CA VAL A 440 -10.79 16.78 22.98
C VAL A 440 -10.40 15.39 23.51
N THR A 441 -11.09 14.91 24.54
CA THR A 441 -10.98 13.53 25.04
C THR A 441 -12.35 12.86 25.09
N PHE A 442 -12.36 11.52 25.05
CA PHE A 442 -13.54 10.68 25.08
C PHE A 442 -13.41 9.63 26.19
N GLY A 443 -14.34 9.67 27.14
CA GLY A 443 -14.48 8.64 28.16
C GLY A 443 -14.96 7.29 27.60
N LYS A 444 -15.16 6.33 28.50
CA LYS A 444 -15.62 4.97 28.13
C LYS A 444 -17.05 4.96 27.60
N ASN A 445 -17.36 4.03 26.71
CA ASN A 445 -18.72 3.72 26.25
C ASN A 445 -19.49 4.91 25.64
N VAL A 446 -18.80 5.83 24.96
CA VAL A 446 -19.43 6.92 24.21
C VAL A 446 -20.11 6.36 22.95
N SER A 447 -21.29 6.89 22.59
CA SER A 447 -22.00 6.56 21.34
C SER A 447 -22.19 7.83 20.49
N LEU A 448 -21.87 7.75 19.20
CA LEU A 448 -21.91 8.85 18.24
C LEU A 448 -22.85 8.47 17.08
N LYS A 449 -23.89 9.27 16.86
CA LYS A 449 -24.95 8.99 15.88
C LYS A 449 -25.24 10.18 14.97
N GLY A 450 -25.57 9.91 13.71
CA GLY A 450 -25.84 10.92 12.69
C GLY A 450 -24.65 11.87 12.48
N THR A 451 -24.89 13.17 12.58
CA THR A 451 -23.83 14.20 12.43
C THR A 451 -23.38 14.75 13.79
N VAL A 452 -22.12 14.49 14.15
CA VAL A 452 -21.50 15.00 15.38
C VAL A 452 -20.31 15.89 15.05
N ILE A 453 -20.30 17.11 15.58
CA ILE A 453 -19.20 18.06 15.43
C ILE A 453 -18.77 18.52 16.81
N ILE A 454 -17.50 18.34 17.17
CA ILE A 454 -16.93 18.73 18.46
C ILE A 454 -15.78 19.70 18.22
N ILE A 455 -15.88 20.91 18.77
CA ILE A 455 -14.90 21.98 18.56
C ILE A 455 -14.48 22.57 19.90
N ALA A 456 -13.26 22.26 20.31
CA ALA A 456 -12.54 22.98 21.36
C ALA A 456 -11.70 24.08 20.69
N ASN A 457 -11.90 25.34 21.07
CA ASN A 457 -11.11 26.45 20.53
C ASN A 457 -9.68 26.44 21.11
N HIS A 458 -8.81 27.30 20.57
CA HIS A 458 -7.44 27.40 21.05
C HIS A 458 -7.40 27.79 22.55
N GLY A 459 -6.78 26.94 23.37
CA GLY A 459 -6.68 27.12 24.83
C GLY A 459 -7.81 26.45 25.62
N ASP A 460 -8.89 26.04 24.94
CA ASP A 460 -9.97 25.28 25.55
C ASP A 460 -9.72 23.78 25.47
N ARG A 461 -10.35 23.04 26.38
CA ARG A 461 -10.36 21.57 26.39
C ARG A 461 -11.78 21.08 26.57
N ILE A 462 -12.15 19.99 25.90
CA ILE A 462 -13.44 19.31 26.10
C ILE A 462 -13.20 17.86 26.46
N ASP A 463 -13.58 17.47 27.67
CA ASP A 463 -13.66 16.07 28.07
C ASP A 463 -15.10 15.56 27.89
N ILE A 464 -15.31 14.63 26.96
CA ILE A 464 -16.62 14.00 26.76
C ILE A 464 -16.81 12.91 27.81
N PRO A 465 -17.83 13.02 28.70
CA PRO A 465 -17.99 12.09 29.81
C PRO A 465 -18.27 10.66 29.35
N ALA A 466 -17.90 9.69 30.19
CA ALA A 466 -18.21 8.29 29.95
C ALA A 466 -19.73 8.05 29.82
N GLY A 467 -20.12 7.17 28.90
CA GLY A 467 -21.51 6.84 28.61
C GLY A 467 -22.27 7.90 27.81
N SER A 468 -21.63 9.00 27.39
CA SER A 468 -22.29 10.05 26.61
C SER A 468 -22.81 9.52 25.27
N MET A 469 -24.05 9.88 24.93
CA MET A 469 -24.64 9.66 23.62
C MET A 469 -24.80 11.01 22.91
N LEU A 470 -24.09 11.20 21.80
CA LEU A 470 -24.17 12.40 20.97
C LEU A 470 -24.84 12.04 19.63
N GLU A 471 -26.02 12.59 19.40
CA GLU A 471 -26.79 12.36 18.18
C GLU A 471 -27.20 13.69 17.55
N ASN A 472 -26.73 13.95 16.33
CA ASN A 472 -27.05 15.16 15.57
C ASN A 472 -26.76 16.45 16.36
N LYS A 473 -25.59 16.51 17.02
CA LYS A 473 -25.17 17.63 17.89
C LYS A 473 -23.88 18.28 17.42
N ILE A 474 -23.82 19.58 17.67
CA ILE A 474 -22.58 20.36 17.67
C ILE A 474 -22.25 20.67 19.13
N VAL A 475 -21.08 20.23 19.58
CA VAL A 475 -20.56 20.47 20.93
C VAL A 475 -19.37 21.43 20.83
N SER A 476 -19.44 22.55 21.53
CA SER A 476 -18.35 23.52 21.59
C SER A 476 -18.26 24.16 22.96
N GLY A 477 -17.06 24.53 23.39
CA GLY A 477 -16.83 25.20 24.66
C GLY A 477 -15.57 24.69 25.36
N ASN A 478 -15.58 24.79 26.69
CA ASN A 478 -14.48 24.37 27.56
C ASN A 478 -15.07 23.61 28.76
N LEU A 479 -14.75 22.32 28.86
CA LEU A 479 -15.23 21.42 29.90
C LEU A 479 -14.08 20.50 30.32
N ARG A 480 -13.71 20.53 31.59
CA ARG A 480 -12.73 19.62 32.19
C ARG A 480 -13.39 18.73 33.22
N ILE A 481 -13.17 17.43 33.10
CA ILE A 481 -13.64 16.43 34.07
C ILE A 481 -12.42 15.94 34.85
N LEU A 482 -12.46 16.03 36.18
CA LEU A 482 -11.37 15.64 37.08
C LEU A 482 -11.81 14.47 37.96
N ASP A 483 -10.87 13.57 38.26
CA ASP A 483 -11.08 12.52 39.25
C ASP A 483 -11.26 13.14 40.65
N HIS A 484 -12.26 12.66 41.38
CA HIS A 484 -12.62 13.15 42.72
C HIS A 484 -11.99 12.32 43.84
#